data_AF-A0A2H5X186-F1
#
_entry.id   AF-A0A2H5X186-F1
#
_cell.length_a   1.000
_cell.length_b   1.000
_cell.length_c   1.000
_cell.angle_alpha   90.00
_cell.angle_beta   90.00
_cell.angle_gamma   90.00
#
_symmetry.space_group_name_H-M   'P 1'
#
loop_
_entity.id
_entity.type
_entity.pdbx_description
1 polymer ?
#
loop_
_entity_poly.entity_id
_entity_poly.type
_entity_poly.pdbx_seq_one_letter_code
_entity_poly.pdbx_strand_id
1 'polypeptide(L)'
;MKRLALLLMLCVSTALPVFAQNLVVNGDFESGFYTPMGNEKVANGWSWWDAGVVNPIYPGSTHFWQVSGVPGNAQRIISGQIAGQSFRGGVYQVVNGTVPGVPHVFSFDYLVAGTTDPGAGQERRIGYDLTGGTDPNSPSIVWVVVEDATGGKPWQHFETTIVPTGTSVTIWTRVGIYWPIATTYMDIDNVVLKPVGYTIRGKVALGDFGGALSTVPVEAQLRTAGSTDPIRTIILTLDDAGNYAIPDVAPGNYDVAFKASHWLRAVARNIQVVNADVDNVDITLTNGDIDGDNEVTLFDFGNLVAAFGSVPGDSNWNPDADLDGDLEVTLFDFGVLVRNFGEIGEE
;
A
#
# COMPACT_ATOMS: atom_id res chain seq x y z
N MET A 1 44.75 -23.21 -22.63
CA MET A 1 43.52 -23.95 -22.25
C MET A 1 43.39 -23.95 -20.73
N LYS A 2 42.47 -23.14 -20.19
CA LYS A 2 41.66 -23.40 -18.99
C LYS A 2 40.78 -22.16 -18.78
N ARG A 3 39.48 -22.36 -18.99
CA ARG A 3 38.41 -21.38 -18.88
C ARG A 3 38.17 -21.11 -17.39
N LEU A 4 38.15 -19.85 -16.96
CA LEU A 4 37.62 -19.46 -15.66
C LEU A 4 36.23 -18.87 -15.90
N ALA A 5 35.24 -19.48 -15.26
CA ALA A 5 33.83 -19.26 -15.51
C ALA A 5 33.39 -17.88 -15.01
N LEU A 6 32.70 -17.15 -15.87
CA LEU A 6 31.92 -15.97 -15.53
C LEU A 6 30.70 -16.46 -14.73
N LEU A 7 30.70 -16.20 -13.42
CA LEU A 7 29.55 -16.46 -12.57
C LEU A 7 28.51 -15.38 -12.89
N LEU A 8 27.54 -15.75 -13.73
CA LEU A 8 26.35 -14.94 -13.99
C LEU A 8 25.54 -14.94 -12.69
N MET A 9 25.66 -13.86 -11.90
CA MET A 9 24.76 -13.60 -10.78
C MET A 9 23.37 -13.45 -11.38
N LEU A 10 22.55 -14.49 -11.20
CA LEU A 10 21.13 -14.44 -11.50
C LEU A 10 20.55 -13.41 -10.53
N CYS A 11 20.34 -12.17 -10.98
CA CYS A 11 19.41 -11.27 -10.32
C CYS A 11 18.05 -11.97 -10.37
N VAL A 12 17.73 -12.72 -9.32
CA VAL A 12 16.32 -12.94 -8.97
C VAL A 12 15.80 -11.53 -8.78
N SER A 13 15.10 -11.01 -9.77
CA SER A 13 14.23 -9.85 -9.60
C SER A 13 13.19 -10.28 -8.59
N THR A 14 13.52 -10.23 -7.31
CA THR A 14 12.55 -10.17 -6.24
C THR A 14 11.75 -8.93 -6.58
N ALA A 15 10.53 -9.14 -7.09
CA ALA A 15 9.58 -8.08 -7.33
C ALA A 15 9.63 -7.18 -6.10
N LEU A 16 9.94 -5.90 -6.31
CA LEU A 16 9.91 -4.90 -5.25
C LEU A 16 8.63 -5.15 -4.45
N PRO A 17 8.68 -5.29 -3.12
CA PRO A 17 7.48 -5.48 -2.35
C PRO A 17 6.59 -4.28 -2.65
N VAL A 18 5.51 -4.53 -3.41
CA VAL A 18 4.53 -3.50 -3.68
C VAL A 18 3.98 -3.15 -2.31
N PHE A 19 4.22 -1.91 -1.90
CA PHE A 19 3.71 -1.44 -0.61
C PHE A 19 2.19 -1.53 -0.57
N ALA A 20 1.59 -1.12 0.55
CA ALA A 20 0.15 -0.98 0.76
C ALA A 20 -0.60 -0.09 -0.27
N GLN A 21 -0.03 0.18 -1.44
CA GLN A 21 -0.70 0.69 -2.61
C GLN A 21 -1.73 -0.31 -3.10
N ASN A 22 -2.90 0.21 -3.47
CA ASN A 22 -3.91 -0.56 -4.17
C ASN A 22 -3.37 -1.01 -5.54
N LEU A 23 -3.33 -2.32 -5.76
CA LEU A 23 -2.91 -2.92 -7.04
C LEU A 23 -3.98 -2.73 -8.12
N VAL A 24 -5.23 -2.50 -7.73
CA VAL A 24 -6.35 -2.27 -8.65
C VAL A 24 -6.16 -0.92 -9.33
N VAL A 25 -6.13 -0.94 -10.66
CA VAL A 25 -6.08 0.29 -11.46
C VAL A 25 -7.47 0.89 -11.50
N ASN A 26 -7.60 2.17 -11.13
CA ASN A 26 -8.88 2.89 -11.15
C ASN A 26 -9.99 2.13 -10.38
N GLY A 27 -9.65 1.60 -9.20
CA GLY A 27 -10.59 0.89 -8.34
C GLY A 27 -11.58 1.82 -7.63
N ASP A 28 -11.24 3.10 -7.49
CA ASP A 28 -12.11 4.19 -7.02
C ASP A 28 -12.97 4.78 -8.13
N PHE A 29 -12.78 4.33 -9.38
CA PHE A 29 -13.53 4.77 -10.56
C PHE A 29 -13.47 6.28 -10.87
N GLU A 30 -12.50 7.01 -10.31
CA GLU A 30 -12.35 8.46 -10.53
C GLU A 30 -11.41 8.81 -11.69
N SER A 31 -10.62 7.86 -12.18
CA SER A 31 -9.65 8.07 -13.27
C SER A 31 -10.29 7.97 -14.66
N GLY A 32 -11.60 8.19 -14.76
CA GLY A 32 -12.36 8.26 -15.99
C GLY A 32 -12.80 6.92 -16.58
N PHE A 33 -13.57 7.01 -17.66
CA PHE A 33 -14.23 5.89 -18.33
C PHE A 33 -13.99 5.98 -19.85
N TYR A 34 -13.80 4.83 -20.49
CA TYR A 34 -13.80 4.72 -21.95
C TYR A 34 -15.14 4.19 -22.47
N THR A 35 -15.36 4.32 -23.77
CA THR A 35 -16.60 3.90 -24.44
C THR A 35 -16.31 2.70 -25.33
N PRO A 36 -16.54 1.46 -24.85
CA PRO A 36 -16.22 0.26 -25.63
C PRO A 36 -17.11 0.10 -26.87
N MET A 37 -18.38 0.52 -26.75
CA MET A 37 -19.37 0.45 -27.82
C MET A 37 -20.49 1.45 -27.55
N GLY A 38 -21.10 1.98 -28.61
CA GLY A 38 -22.25 2.88 -28.49
C GLY A 38 -22.03 4.00 -27.47
N ASN A 39 -22.88 4.03 -26.44
CA ASN A 39 -22.80 4.98 -25.32
C ASN A 39 -22.38 4.32 -23.99
N GLU A 40 -21.90 3.07 -24.03
CA GLU A 40 -21.48 2.34 -22.84
C GLU A 40 -20.26 3.01 -22.19
N LYS A 41 -20.14 2.88 -20.88
CA LYS A 41 -19.06 3.43 -20.06
C LYS A 41 -18.47 2.34 -19.20
N VAL A 42 -17.21 2.04 -19.48
CA VAL A 42 -16.39 1.11 -18.70
C VAL A 42 -15.21 1.89 -18.14
N ALA A 43 -14.93 1.68 -16.86
CA ALA A 43 -13.83 2.31 -16.16
C ALA A 43 -12.50 2.07 -16.87
N ASN A 44 -11.65 3.11 -16.97
CA ASN A 44 -10.30 2.95 -17.50
C ASN A 44 -9.54 1.88 -16.71
N GLY A 45 -8.83 0.97 -17.39
CA GLY A 45 -8.13 -0.15 -16.75
C GLY A 45 -9.00 -1.39 -16.50
N TRP A 46 -10.31 -1.32 -16.73
CA TRP A 46 -11.22 -2.46 -16.64
C TRP A 46 -11.64 -2.96 -18.03
N SER A 47 -11.85 -4.26 -18.14
CA SER A 47 -12.42 -4.91 -19.31
C SER A 47 -13.88 -5.25 -19.06
N TRP A 48 -14.65 -5.40 -20.12
CA TRP A 48 -16.05 -5.84 -20.06
C TRP A 48 -16.20 -7.21 -20.72
N TRP A 49 -17.28 -7.91 -20.38
CA TRP A 49 -17.67 -9.15 -21.01
C TRP A 49 -19.20 -9.27 -21.09
N ASP A 50 -19.67 -9.98 -22.10
CA ASP A 50 -21.08 -10.25 -22.34
C ASP A 50 -21.25 -11.72 -22.75
N ALA A 51 -22.25 -12.40 -22.17
CA ALA A 51 -22.51 -13.81 -22.45
C ALA A 51 -23.23 -14.05 -23.80
N GLY A 52 -23.58 -12.99 -24.53
CA GLY A 52 -24.43 -13.03 -25.70
C GLY A 52 -25.88 -13.34 -25.34
N VAL A 53 -26.57 -14.06 -26.24
CA VAL A 53 -27.99 -14.42 -26.06
C VAL A 53 -28.14 -15.44 -24.94
N VAL A 54 -28.63 -14.99 -23.79
CA VAL A 54 -28.92 -15.85 -22.62
C VAL A 54 -30.29 -16.51 -22.72
N ASN A 55 -31.31 -15.75 -23.13
CA ASN A 55 -32.66 -16.24 -23.38
C ASN A 55 -33.09 -15.90 -24.83
N PRO A 56 -33.33 -16.89 -25.70
CA PRO A 56 -33.74 -16.64 -27.09
C PRO A 56 -35.10 -15.94 -27.23
N ILE A 57 -35.99 -16.05 -26.24
CA ILE A 57 -37.31 -15.40 -26.26
C ILE A 57 -37.19 -13.91 -25.94
N TYR A 58 -36.23 -13.56 -25.08
CA TYR A 58 -35.98 -12.21 -24.61
C TYR A 58 -34.51 -11.84 -24.83
N PRO A 59 -34.04 -11.76 -26.08
CA PRO A 59 -32.64 -11.47 -26.34
C PRO A 59 -32.27 -10.07 -25.84
N GLY A 60 -31.09 -9.95 -25.25
CA GLY A 60 -30.55 -8.70 -24.74
C GLY A 60 -29.06 -8.81 -24.48
N SER A 61 -28.47 -7.67 -24.13
CA SER A 61 -27.06 -7.52 -23.84
C SER A 61 -26.88 -6.73 -22.55
N THR A 62 -25.70 -6.86 -21.99
CA THR A 62 -25.24 -6.15 -20.80
C THR A 62 -24.87 -4.73 -21.16
N HIS A 63 -25.28 -3.79 -20.33
CA HIS A 63 -24.94 -2.39 -20.43
C HIS A 63 -24.08 -1.96 -19.24
N PHE A 64 -23.21 -0.99 -19.48
CA PHE A 64 -22.18 -0.51 -18.57
C PHE A 64 -22.29 0.99 -18.46
N TRP A 65 -22.61 1.51 -17.28
CA TRP A 65 -22.78 2.95 -17.08
C TRP A 65 -21.82 3.46 -16.01
N GLN A 66 -21.44 4.72 -16.16
CA GLN A 66 -20.88 5.51 -15.08
C GLN A 66 -22.04 6.07 -14.25
N VAL A 67 -22.05 5.78 -12.95
CA VAL A 67 -22.95 6.43 -12.00
C VAL A 67 -22.18 7.57 -11.38
N SER A 68 -22.74 8.78 -11.40
CA SER A 68 -22.16 9.94 -10.71
C SER A 68 -22.98 10.26 -9.46
N GLY A 69 -22.33 10.42 -8.31
CA GLY A 69 -22.99 10.67 -7.03
C GLY A 69 -22.02 11.10 -5.91
N VAL A 70 -22.48 11.04 -4.66
CA VAL A 70 -21.66 11.25 -3.46
C VAL A 70 -21.25 9.87 -2.92
N PRO A 71 -19.97 9.59 -2.65
CA PRO A 71 -18.84 10.52 -2.68
C PRO A 71 -18.18 10.70 -4.06
N GLY A 72 -18.55 9.92 -5.08
CA GLY A 72 -17.85 9.90 -6.37
C GLY A 72 -18.56 9.15 -7.49
N ASN A 73 -17.78 8.63 -8.43
CA ASN A 73 -18.22 7.80 -9.54
C ASN A 73 -18.20 6.32 -9.19
N ALA A 74 -19.09 5.53 -9.78
CA ALA A 74 -19.10 4.08 -9.65
C ALA A 74 -19.36 3.40 -11.00
N GLN A 75 -18.94 2.14 -11.12
CA GLN A 75 -19.25 1.31 -12.28
C GLN A 75 -20.58 0.58 -12.07
N ARG A 76 -21.57 0.87 -12.93
CA ARG A 76 -22.83 0.12 -13.00
C ARG A 76 -22.79 -0.94 -14.10
N ILE A 77 -23.32 -2.11 -13.79
CA ILE A 77 -23.64 -3.19 -14.73
C ILE A 77 -25.15 -3.41 -14.70
N ILE A 78 -25.83 -3.33 -15.84
CA ILE A 78 -27.30 -3.22 -15.91
C ILE A 78 -27.87 -3.82 -17.21
N SER A 79 -29.13 -4.29 -17.21
CA SER A 79 -29.90 -4.48 -18.46
C SER A 79 -30.34 -3.12 -18.97
N GLY A 80 -30.11 -2.79 -20.25
CA GLY A 80 -30.28 -1.47 -20.93
C GLY A 80 -31.54 -0.64 -20.63
N GLN A 81 -31.76 -0.32 -19.36
CA GLN A 81 -32.89 0.33 -18.71
C GLN A 81 -34.30 -0.25 -18.97
N ILE A 82 -34.47 -1.28 -19.82
CA ILE A 82 -35.77 -1.68 -20.38
C ILE A 82 -36.20 -3.07 -19.88
N ALA A 83 -37.44 -3.18 -19.38
CA ALA A 83 -38.08 -4.45 -19.12
C ALA A 83 -38.30 -5.24 -20.42
N GLY A 84 -37.98 -6.54 -20.43
CA GLY A 84 -38.17 -7.43 -21.59
C GLY A 84 -36.90 -7.95 -22.26
N GLN A 85 -35.72 -7.67 -21.71
CA GLN A 85 -34.43 -8.19 -22.19
C GLN A 85 -33.73 -9.03 -21.13
N SER A 86 -33.33 -10.25 -21.48
CA SER A 86 -32.42 -11.06 -20.69
C SER A 86 -30.98 -10.67 -21.02
N PHE A 87 -30.09 -10.76 -20.03
CA PHE A 87 -28.68 -10.52 -20.23
C PHE A 87 -27.87 -11.25 -19.17
N ARG A 88 -26.57 -11.40 -19.44
CA ARG A 88 -25.58 -11.78 -18.44
C ARG A 88 -24.23 -11.26 -18.87
N GLY A 89 -23.55 -10.54 -17.99
CA GLY A 89 -22.23 -9.99 -18.27
C GLY A 89 -21.70 -9.20 -17.09
N GLY A 90 -20.63 -8.45 -17.31
CA GLY A 90 -20.02 -7.64 -16.27
C GLY A 90 -18.72 -6.99 -16.72
N VAL A 91 -18.03 -6.41 -15.75
CA VAL A 91 -16.65 -5.95 -15.88
C VAL A 91 -15.70 -6.84 -15.09
N TYR A 92 -14.43 -6.84 -15.49
CA TYR A 92 -13.36 -7.52 -14.79
C TYR A 92 -12.04 -6.75 -14.95
N GLN A 93 -11.12 -6.98 -14.03
CA GLN A 93 -9.75 -6.48 -14.15
C GLN A 93 -8.77 -7.58 -13.79
N VAL A 94 -7.78 -7.81 -14.66
CA VAL A 94 -6.61 -8.63 -14.32
C VAL A 94 -5.64 -7.73 -13.56
N VAL A 95 -5.60 -7.91 -12.25
CA VAL A 95 -4.73 -7.17 -11.34
C VAL A 95 -3.38 -7.86 -11.30
N ASN A 96 -2.33 -7.17 -11.75
CA ASN A 96 -0.97 -7.68 -11.79
C ASN A 96 -0.18 -7.22 -10.54
N GLY A 97 0.92 -7.91 -10.24
CA GLY A 97 1.83 -7.51 -9.16
C GLY A 97 1.48 -8.11 -7.79
N THR A 98 0.53 -9.05 -7.74
CA THR A 98 0.32 -9.85 -6.53
C THR A 98 1.50 -10.78 -6.30
N VAL A 99 1.80 -11.08 -5.03
CA VAL A 99 2.87 -12.01 -4.66
C VAL A 99 2.26 -13.33 -4.21
N PRO A 100 2.59 -14.48 -4.85
CA PRO A 100 2.08 -15.78 -4.44
C PRO A 100 2.35 -16.08 -2.97
N GLY A 101 1.34 -16.51 -2.23
CA GLY A 101 1.45 -16.86 -0.82
C GLY A 101 1.43 -15.68 0.16
N VAL A 102 1.51 -14.44 -0.31
CA VAL A 102 1.38 -13.24 0.53
C VAL A 102 -0.10 -12.90 0.69
N PRO A 103 -0.63 -12.76 1.93
CA PRO A 103 -2.02 -12.35 2.13
C PRO A 103 -2.28 -10.94 1.59
N HIS A 104 -3.40 -10.76 0.89
CA HIS A 104 -3.88 -9.47 0.39
C HIS A 104 -5.28 -9.18 0.93
N VAL A 105 -5.51 -7.93 1.33
CA VAL A 105 -6.86 -7.41 1.58
C VAL A 105 -7.54 -7.21 0.23
N PHE A 106 -8.70 -7.84 0.05
CA PHE A 106 -9.62 -7.60 -1.05
C PHE A 106 -10.90 -6.98 -0.48
N SER A 107 -11.17 -5.72 -0.83
CA SER A 107 -12.36 -5.00 -0.40
C SER A 107 -12.98 -4.17 -1.51
N PHE A 108 -14.25 -3.84 -1.35
CA PHE A 108 -15.02 -3.02 -2.29
C PHE A 108 -16.34 -2.59 -1.65
N ASP A 109 -16.93 -1.54 -2.21
CA ASP A 109 -18.30 -1.14 -1.94
C ASP A 109 -19.19 -1.56 -3.11
N TYR A 110 -20.41 -1.99 -2.80
CA TYR A 110 -21.37 -2.36 -3.84
C TYR A 110 -22.80 -2.04 -3.46
N LEU A 111 -23.63 -1.80 -4.46
CA LEU A 111 -25.07 -1.61 -4.33
C LEU A 111 -25.76 -2.52 -5.33
N VAL A 112 -26.91 -3.08 -4.96
CA VAL A 112 -27.71 -3.90 -5.86
C VAL A 112 -29.16 -3.44 -5.89
N ALA A 113 -29.78 -3.45 -7.06
CA ALA A 113 -31.22 -3.32 -7.18
C ALA A 113 -31.75 -4.18 -8.31
N GLY A 114 -32.98 -4.64 -8.19
CA GLY A 114 -33.57 -5.55 -9.15
C GLY A 114 -35.06 -5.75 -8.91
N THR A 115 -35.63 -6.69 -9.64
CA THR A 115 -37.05 -7.02 -9.50
C THR A 115 -37.33 -7.68 -8.15
N THR A 116 -38.56 -7.49 -7.68
CA THR A 116 -39.09 -8.16 -6.49
C THR A 116 -39.70 -9.53 -6.80
N ASP A 117 -39.77 -9.91 -8.07
CA ASP A 117 -40.33 -11.20 -8.49
C ASP A 117 -39.27 -12.31 -8.49
N PRO A 118 -39.44 -13.36 -7.68
CA PRO A 118 -38.49 -14.47 -7.61
C PRO A 118 -38.42 -15.31 -8.89
N GLY A 119 -39.47 -15.27 -9.73
CA GLY A 119 -39.52 -15.98 -11.00
C GLY A 119 -38.62 -15.39 -12.09
N ALA A 120 -38.06 -14.19 -11.87
CA ALA A 120 -37.23 -13.52 -12.87
C ALA A 120 -35.85 -14.15 -13.09
N GLY A 121 -35.34 -14.93 -12.12
CA GLY A 121 -34.01 -15.54 -12.20
C GLY A 121 -32.90 -14.50 -12.39
N GLN A 122 -32.73 -13.62 -11.41
CA GLN A 122 -31.68 -12.59 -11.42
C GLN A 122 -30.43 -13.04 -10.64
N GLU A 123 -29.26 -12.60 -11.08
CA GLU A 123 -27.99 -12.84 -10.39
C GLU A 123 -27.16 -11.57 -10.36
N ARG A 124 -26.51 -11.29 -9.22
CA ARG A 124 -25.51 -10.22 -9.04
C ARG A 124 -24.37 -10.77 -8.20
N ARG A 125 -23.16 -10.76 -8.75
CA ARG A 125 -21.99 -11.42 -8.14
C ARG A 125 -20.75 -10.55 -8.27
N ILE A 126 -19.93 -10.59 -7.22
CA ILE A 126 -18.57 -10.06 -7.19
C ILE A 126 -17.67 -11.17 -6.67
N GLY A 127 -16.53 -11.36 -7.33
CA GLY A 127 -15.65 -12.48 -7.06
C GLY A 127 -14.24 -12.23 -7.54
N TYR A 128 -13.40 -13.23 -7.37
CA TYR A 128 -12.02 -13.20 -7.83
C TYR A 128 -11.60 -14.56 -8.40
N ASP A 129 -10.58 -14.56 -9.26
CA ASP A 129 -9.87 -15.73 -9.74
C ASP A 129 -8.39 -15.57 -9.39
N LEU A 130 -7.87 -16.45 -8.53
CA LEU A 130 -6.48 -16.40 -8.03
C LEU A 130 -5.43 -16.77 -9.09
N THR A 131 -5.86 -17.21 -10.27
CA THR A 131 -4.99 -17.61 -11.38
C THR A 131 -4.78 -16.51 -12.42
N GLY A 132 -5.55 -15.41 -12.34
CA GLY A 132 -5.52 -14.35 -13.35
C GLY A 132 -6.24 -14.71 -14.66
N GLY A 133 -7.06 -15.76 -14.66
CA GLY A 133 -7.85 -16.18 -15.81
C GLY A 133 -8.90 -15.16 -16.26
N THR A 134 -9.23 -15.17 -17.55
CA THR A 134 -10.19 -14.23 -18.18
C THR A 134 -11.43 -14.92 -18.77
N ASP A 135 -11.64 -16.21 -18.49
CA ASP A 135 -12.88 -16.90 -18.85
C ASP A 135 -13.97 -16.62 -17.79
N PRO A 136 -15.06 -15.90 -18.14
CA PRO A 136 -16.12 -15.57 -17.19
C PRO A 136 -16.90 -16.79 -16.67
N ASN A 137 -16.72 -17.97 -17.28
CA ASN A 137 -17.31 -19.24 -16.85
C ASN A 137 -16.32 -20.17 -16.14
N SER A 138 -15.09 -19.70 -15.89
CA SER A 138 -14.07 -20.48 -15.22
C SER A 138 -14.57 -20.98 -13.85
N PRO A 139 -14.40 -22.28 -13.54
CA PRO A 139 -14.74 -22.82 -12.22
C PRO A 139 -13.78 -22.32 -11.13
N SER A 140 -12.66 -21.69 -11.51
CA SER A 140 -11.69 -21.09 -10.58
C SER A 140 -12.18 -19.76 -9.98
N ILE A 141 -13.26 -19.18 -10.52
CA ILE A 141 -13.83 -17.94 -9.97
C ILE A 141 -14.53 -18.26 -8.64
N VAL A 142 -14.05 -17.64 -7.57
CA VAL A 142 -14.66 -17.65 -6.25
C VAL A 142 -15.57 -16.44 -6.12
N TRP A 143 -16.88 -16.67 -6.01
CA TRP A 143 -17.86 -15.62 -5.79
C TRP A 143 -18.03 -15.36 -4.29
N VAL A 144 -17.66 -14.16 -3.85
CA VAL A 144 -17.79 -13.73 -2.45
C VAL A 144 -19.08 -12.96 -2.20
N VAL A 145 -19.61 -12.31 -3.24
CA VAL A 145 -20.96 -11.76 -3.25
C VAL A 145 -21.81 -12.63 -4.16
N VAL A 146 -22.93 -13.11 -3.64
CA VAL A 146 -23.94 -13.89 -4.36
C VAL A 146 -25.32 -13.36 -4.00
N GLU A 147 -25.80 -12.39 -4.78
CA GLU A 147 -27.08 -11.72 -4.58
C GLU A 147 -28.07 -12.17 -5.66
N ASP A 148 -28.63 -13.36 -5.47
CA ASP A 148 -29.64 -13.94 -6.36
C ASP A 148 -31.07 -13.59 -5.90
N ALA A 149 -31.24 -13.12 -4.66
CA ALA A 149 -32.53 -12.81 -4.05
C ALA A 149 -33.21 -11.55 -4.62
N THR A 150 -34.53 -11.48 -4.55
CA THR A 150 -35.34 -10.35 -5.00
C THR A 150 -35.10 -9.06 -4.19
N GLY A 151 -35.31 -7.91 -4.83
CA GLY A 151 -35.21 -6.60 -4.18
C GLY A 151 -33.81 -5.97 -4.25
N GLY A 152 -33.71 -4.76 -3.69
CA GLY A 152 -32.48 -3.97 -3.65
C GLY A 152 -31.87 -3.89 -2.25
N LYS A 153 -30.57 -3.64 -2.21
CA LYS A 153 -29.81 -3.34 -1.00
C LYS A 153 -29.13 -1.99 -1.20
N PRO A 154 -29.08 -1.13 -0.16
CA PRO A 154 -28.27 0.09 -0.22
C PRO A 154 -26.78 -0.28 -0.36
N TRP A 155 -25.90 0.70 -0.51
CA TRP A 155 -24.46 0.49 -0.49
C TRP A 155 -24.03 -0.38 0.70
N GLN A 156 -23.22 -1.39 0.41
CA GLN A 156 -22.65 -2.34 1.34
C GLN A 156 -21.14 -2.30 1.18
N HIS A 157 -20.42 -2.43 2.29
CA HIS A 157 -18.99 -2.65 2.29
C HIS A 157 -18.71 -4.15 2.43
N PHE A 158 -17.76 -4.67 1.65
CA PHE A 158 -17.25 -6.02 1.79
C PHE A 158 -15.72 -5.99 1.90
N GLU A 159 -15.18 -6.80 2.80
CA GLU A 159 -13.74 -7.01 2.95
C GLU A 159 -13.45 -8.47 3.30
N THR A 160 -12.40 -9.01 2.70
CA THR A 160 -11.84 -10.31 3.03
C THR A 160 -10.34 -10.33 2.76
N THR A 161 -9.65 -11.31 3.34
CA THR A 161 -8.26 -11.62 2.97
C THR A 161 -8.23 -12.74 1.94
N ILE A 162 -7.48 -12.57 0.87
CA ILE A 162 -7.18 -13.62 -0.12
C ILE A 162 -5.67 -13.89 -0.16
N VAL A 163 -5.30 -15.10 -0.56
CA VAL A 163 -3.89 -15.49 -0.75
C VAL A 163 -3.69 -15.86 -2.22
N PRO A 164 -3.14 -14.95 -3.05
CA PRO A 164 -2.87 -15.21 -4.46
C PRO A 164 -2.00 -16.45 -4.65
N THR A 165 -2.34 -17.24 -5.68
CA THR A 165 -1.54 -18.42 -6.08
C THR A 165 -0.60 -18.11 -7.25
N GLY A 166 -0.84 -17.02 -7.96
CA GLY A 166 -0.03 -16.53 -9.07
C GLY A 166 0.40 -15.08 -8.85
N THR A 167 1.04 -14.50 -9.87
CA THR A 167 1.46 -13.09 -9.86
C THR A 167 0.36 -12.13 -10.30
N SER A 168 -0.82 -12.66 -10.60
CA SER A 168 -2.02 -11.90 -10.94
C SER A 168 -3.27 -12.54 -10.33
N VAL A 169 -4.26 -11.69 -10.08
CA VAL A 169 -5.61 -12.05 -9.65
C VAL A 169 -6.59 -11.35 -10.58
N THR A 170 -7.63 -12.03 -11.05
CA THR A 170 -8.71 -11.36 -11.78
C THR A 170 -9.84 -11.03 -10.83
N ILE A 171 -10.23 -9.77 -10.73
CA ILE A 171 -11.46 -9.35 -10.04
C ILE A 171 -12.61 -9.40 -11.04
N TRP A 172 -13.72 -10.02 -10.64
CA TRP A 172 -14.86 -10.31 -11.50
C TRP A 172 -16.15 -9.70 -10.97
N THR A 173 -16.97 -9.21 -11.88
CA THR A 173 -18.39 -8.96 -11.66
C THR A 173 -19.24 -9.79 -12.62
N ARG A 174 -20.44 -10.17 -12.18
CA ARG A 174 -21.48 -10.78 -13.02
C ARG A 174 -22.84 -10.25 -12.61
N VAL A 175 -23.59 -9.75 -13.57
CA VAL A 175 -25.00 -9.38 -13.40
C VAL A 175 -25.79 -10.03 -14.52
N GLY A 176 -26.98 -10.53 -14.20
CA GLY A 176 -27.90 -11.04 -15.21
C GLY A 176 -29.33 -11.12 -14.72
N ILE A 177 -30.25 -11.24 -15.68
CA ILE A 177 -31.66 -11.55 -15.47
C ILE A 177 -32.12 -12.49 -16.59
N TYR A 178 -32.85 -13.55 -16.23
CA TYR A 178 -33.19 -14.61 -17.17
C TYR A 178 -34.61 -14.48 -17.75
N TRP A 179 -35.59 -14.13 -16.90
CA TRP A 179 -36.99 -13.89 -17.25
C TRP A 179 -37.34 -12.42 -16.93
N PRO A 180 -37.10 -11.51 -17.88
CA PRO A 180 -37.11 -10.09 -17.60
C PRO A 180 -38.52 -9.55 -17.49
N ILE A 181 -38.92 -9.20 -16.28
CA ILE A 181 -40.14 -8.45 -16.02
C ILE A 181 -39.86 -7.02 -15.52
N ALA A 182 -38.61 -6.75 -15.14
CA ALA A 182 -38.08 -5.44 -14.80
C ALA A 182 -36.54 -5.45 -14.93
N THR A 183 -35.93 -4.32 -14.61
CA THR A 183 -34.47 -4.10 -14.68
C THR A 183 -33.77 -4.60 -13.42
N THR A 184 -32.56 -5.15 -13.57
CA THR A 184 -31.63 -5.43 -12.46
C THR A 184 -30.28 -4.78 -12.74
N TYR A 185 -29.59 -4.36 -11.68
CA TYR A 185 -28.26 -3.79 -11.77
C TYR A 185 -27.44 -4.00 -10.49
N MET A 186 -26.13 -3.85 -10.66
CA MET A 186 -25.15 -3.76 -9.59
C MET A 186 -24.23 -2.58 -9.86
N ASP A 187 -23.98 -1.81 -8.82
CA ASP A 187 -22.94 -0.78 -8.79
C ASP A 187 -21.79 -1.30 -7.94
N ILE A 188 -20.56 -1.03 -8.36
CA ILE A 188 -19.34 -1.34 -7.62
C ILE A 188 -18.45 -0.10 -7.56
N ASP A 189 -17.84 0.10 -6.40
CA ASP A 189 -16.96 1.24 -6.10
C ASP A 189 -15.83 0.84 -5.12
N ASN A 190 -14.82 1.68 -4.96
CA ASN A 190 -13.71 1.56 -3.99
C ASN A 190 -13.06 0.17 -3.95
N VAL A 191 -12.83 -0.42 -5.12
CA VAL A 191 -12.23 -1.76 -5.22
C VAL A 191 -10.76 -1.69 -4.86
N VAL A 192 -10.37 -2.43 -3.82
CA VAL A 192 -9.02 -2.51 -3.31
C VAL A 192 -8.53 -3.95 -3.36
N LEU A 193 -7.32 -4.13 -3.88
CA LEU A 193 -6.51 -5.33 -3.67
C LEU A 193 -5.09 -4.89 -3.30
N LYS A 194 -4.69 -5.09 -2.05
CA LYS A 194 -3.35 -4.71 -1.58
C LYS A 194 -2.79 -5.75 -0.61
N PRO A 195 -1.46 -5.93 -0.51
CA PRO A 195 -0.88 -6.78 0.52
C PRO A 195 -1.36 -6.36 1.92
N VAL A 196 -1.55 -7.33 2.81
CA VAL A 196 -1.79 -7.04 4.23
C VAL A 196 -0.56 -6.32 4.78
N GLY A 197 -0.79 -5.15 5.37
CA GLY A 197 0.25 -4.37 6.03
C GLY A 197 0.41 -4.77 7.50
N TYR A 198 1.64 -4.85 7.96
CA TYR A 198 2.03 -5.09 9.34
C TYR A 198 2.79 -3.89 9.89
N THR A 199 2.98 -3.84 11.19
CA THR A 199 3.71 -2.76 11.87
C THR A 199 5.07 -3.26 12.33
N ILE A 200 6.13 -2.51 12.04
CA ILE A 200 7.43 -2.66 12.71
C ILE A 200 7.47 -1.69 13.89
N ARG A 201 7.79 -2.17 15.09
CA ARG A 201 7.92 -1.38 16.32
C ARG A 201 9.25 -1.64 17.00
N GLY A 202 9.73 -0.62 17.68
CA GLY A 202 10.90 -0.72 18.52
C GLY A 202 11.19 0.60 19.22
N LYS A 203 12.39 0.71 19.76
CA LYS A 203 12.89 1.90 20.43
C LYS A 203 14.11 2.45 19.71
N VAL A 204 14.12 3.76 19.49
CA VAL A 204 15.32 4.52 19.11
C VAL A 204 15.91 5.11 20.40
N ALA A 205 17.14 4.73 20.72
CA ALA A 205 17.94 5.40 21.73
C ALA A 205 18.79 6.49 21.05
N LEU A 206 18.50 7.75 21.35
CA LEU A 206 19.33 8.88 20.94
C LEU A 206 20.49 9.01 21.93
N GLY A 207 21.70 8.62 21.49
CA GLY A 207 22.88 8.58 22.34
C GLY A 207 23.23 9.95 22.93
N ASP A 208 23.62 9.95 24.20
CA ASP A 208 24.11 11.12 24.94
C ASP A 208 23.12 12.31 25.06
N PHE A 209 21.85 12.13 24.73
CA PHE A 209 20.84 13.19 24.73
C PHE A 209 19.92 13.13 25.96
N GLY A 210 19.86 14.23 26.71
CA GLY A 210 19.02 14.42 27.89
C GLY A 210 17.72 15.19 27.63
N GLY A 211 17.54 15.75 26.44
CA GLY A 211 16.34 16.46 26.03
C GLY A 211 15.11 15.56 25.81
N ALA A 212 14.00 16.17 25.39
CA ALA A 212 12.75 15.46 25.12
C ALA A 212 12.83 14.68 23.79
N LEU A 213 12.83 13.35 23.84
CA LEU A 213 12.93 12.50 22.64
C LEU A 213 11.81 12.75 21.63
N SER A 214 10.61 13.11 22.11
CA SER A 214 9.44 13.38 21.27
C SER A 214 9.59 14.62 20.38
N THR A 215 10.55 15.49 20.66
CA THR A 215 10.80 16.69 19.84
C THR A 215 11.83 16.45 18.74
N VAL A 216 12.49 15.29 18.72
CA VAL A 216 13.50 14.96 17.72
C VAL A 216 12.86 14.17 16.58
N PRO A 217 12.75 14.73 15.35
CA PRO A 217 12.33 13.96 14.20
C PRO A 217 13.42 12.96 13.80
N VAL A 218 13.04 11.70 13.60
CA VAL A 218 13.96 10.65 13.12
C VAL A 218 13.52 10.22 11.73
N GLU A 219 14.35 10.41 10.72
CA GLU A 219 14.13 9.82 9.41
C GLU A 219 14.40 8.31 9.48
N ALA A 220 13.41 7.51 9.07
CA ALA A 220 13.53 6.09 8.84
C ALA A 220 13.36 5.76 7.36
N GLN A 221 14.32 5.01 6.81
CA GLN A 221 14.29 4.47 5.47
C GLN A 221 14.09 2.97 5.52
N LEU A 222 12.96 2.50 5.00
CA LEU A 222 12.68 1.09 4.80
C LEU A 222 13.30 0.65 3.47
N ARG A 223 14.21 -0.32 3.53
CA ARG A 223 15.03 -0.78 2.40
C ARG A 223 14.87 -2.27 2.21
N THR A 224 15.09 -2.75 0.98
CA THR A 224 15.24 -4.20 0.76
C THR A 224 16.48 -4.65 1.53
N ALA A 225 16.43 -5.80 2.19
CA ALA A 225 17.59 -6.29 2.94
C ALA A 225 18.86 -6.35 2.06
N GLY A 226 19.95 -5.74 2.54
CA GLY A 226 21.22 -5.59 1.84
C GLY A 226 21.29 -4.48 0.79
N SER A 227 20.22 -3.69 0.62
CA SER A 227 20.17 -2.52 -0.27
C SER A 227 20.33 -1.23 0.52
N THR A 228 20.94 -0.22 -0.09
CA THR A 228 20.97 1.16 0.44
C THR A 228 19.86 2.03 -0.14
N ASP A 229 19.26 1.61 -1.26
CA ASP A 229 18.16 2.36 -1.89
C ASP A 229 16.89 2.30 -1.03
N PRO A 230 16.35 3.45 -0.59
CA PRO A 230 15.10 3.51 0.17
C PRO A 230 13.94 3.11 -0.73
N ILE A 231 13.15 2.13 -0.29
CA ILE A 231 11.86 1.83 -0.92
C ILE A 231 10.82 2.83 -0.37
N ARG A 232 10.87 3.16 0.94
CA ARG A 232 10.01 4.16 1.59
C ARG A 232 10.80 4.95 2.63
N THR A 233 10.60 6.27 2.67
CA THR A 233 11.14 7.17 3.69
C THR A 233 10.02 7.74 4.53
N ILE A 234 10.20 7.81 5.85
CA ILE A 234 9.21 8.27 6.83
C ILE A 234 9.92 9.09 7.89
N ILE A 235 9.32 10.21 8.31
CA ILE A 235 9.75 10.90 9.53
C ILE A 235 8.95 10.34 10.70
N LEU A 236 9.66 9.71 11.63
CA LEU A 236 9.11 9.15 12.86
C LEU A 236 9.02 10.24 13.92
N THR A 237 7.90 10.22 14.64
CA THR A 237 7.74 10.93 15.91
C THR A 237 7.89 9.91 17.03
N LEU A 238 8.92 10.08 17.85
CA LEU A 238 9.15 9.22 19.01
C LEU A 238 8.18 9.62 20.15
N ASP A 239 7.89 8.68 21.04
CA ASP A 239 7.34 9.03 22.36
C ASP A 239 8.46 9.37 23.36
N ASP A 240 8.09 9.79 24.58
CA ASP A 240 9.04 10.16 25.64
C ASP A 240 9.99 9.01 26.05
N ALA A 241 9.65 7.77 25.72
CA ALA A 241 10.47 6.59 25.99
C ALA A 241 11.33 6.18 24.77
N GLY A 242 11.21 6.88 23.64
CA GLY A 242 11.92 6.62 22.39
C GLY A 242 11.24 5.58 21.49
N ASN A 243 10.00 5.19 21.77
CA ASN A 243 9.31 4.17 20.97
C ASN A 243 8.84 4.75 19.64
N TYR A 244 8.86 3.91 18.60
CA TYR A 244 8.37 4.24 17.27
C TYR A 244 7.53 3.12 16.68
N ALA A 245 6.78 3.44 15.63
CA ALA A 245 6.07 2.48 14.81
C ALA A 245 6.13 2.86 13.33
N ILE A 246 6.43 1.88 12.48
CA ILE A 246 6.35 1.97 11.01
C ILE A 246 5.16 1.10 10.57
N PRO A 247 3.99 1.70 10.25
CA PRO A 247 2.81 0.95 9.84
C PRO A 247 2.87 0.56 8.35
N ASP A 248 1.95 -0.31 7.95
CA ASP A 248 1.69 -0.68 6.55
C ASP A 248 2.89 -1.29 5.81
N VAL A 249 3.67 -2.12 6.52
CA VAL A 249 4.80 -2.86 5.95
C VAL A 249 4.31 -4.20 5.42
N ALA A 250 4.44 -4.42 4.11
CA ALA A 250 4.10 -5.70 3.49
C ALA A 250 5.06 -6.82 3.96
N PRO A 251 4.67 -8.10 3.83
CA PRO A 251 5.60 -9.20 4.06
C PRO A 251 6.84 -9.13 3.17
N GLY A 252 8.01 -9.32 3.77
CA GLY A 252 9.30 -9.18 3.12
C GLY A 252 10.46 -9.21 4.12
N ASN A 253 11.68 -9.14 3.59
CA ASN A 253 12.89 -8.96 4.38
C ASN A 253 13.44 -7.56 4.15
N TYR A 254 13.66 -6.83 5.23
CA TYR A 254 14.00 -5.41 5.20
C TYR A 254 15.23 -5.09 6.02
N ASP A 255 15.90 -4.02 5.61
CA ASP A 255 16.77 -3.25 6.50
C ASP A 255 16.05 -1.91 6.78
N VAL A 256 16.15 -1.42 8.01
CA VAL A 256 15.58 -0.11 8.40
C VAL A 256 16.72 0.80 8.84
N ALA A 257 16.99 1.83 8.05
CA ALA A 257 18.02 2.81 8.37
C ALA A 257 17.41 4.02 9.06
N PHE A 258 18.02 4.47 10.14
CA PHE A 258 17.57 5.57 10.98
C PHE A 258 18.62 6.68 10.96
N LYS A 259 18.20 7.93 10.73
CA LYS A 259 19.04 9.13 10.80
C LYS A 259 18.26 10.25 11.49
N ALA A 260 18.89 10.91 12.45
CA ALA A 260 18.40 12.14 13.07
C ALA A 260 19.38 13.29 12.74
N SER A 261 19.12 14.50 13.24
CA SER A 261 19.88 15.70 12.84
C SER A 261 21.39 15.53 13.04
N HIS A 262 21.84 15.45 14.29
CA HIS A 262 23.27 15.41 14.67
C HIS A 262 23.78 14.02 15.08
N TRP A 263 23.02 12.97 14.80
CA TRP A 263 23.43 11.58 15.07
C TRP A 263 23.76 10.84 13.80
N LEU A 264 24.79 10.00 13.83
CA LEU A 264 25.16 9.08 12.75
C LEU A 264 24.02 8.11 12.40
N ARG A 265 23.94 7.75 11.12
CA ARG A 265 23.00 6.74 10.62
C ARG A 265 23.30 5.37 11.23
N ALA A 266 22.26 4.64 11.60
CA ALA A 266 22.35 3.24 11.99
C ALA A 266 21.28 2.40 11.29
N VAL A 267 21.57 1.12 11.02
CA VAL A 267 20.70 0.22 10.25
C VAL A 267 20.33 -1.02 11.06
N ALA A 268 19.04 -1.18 11.33
CA ALA A 268 18.49 -2.44 11.84
C ALA A 268 18.34 -3.42 10.67
N ARG A 269 19.19 -4.47 10.64
CA ARG A 269 19.29 -5.40 9.50
C ARG A 269 18.42 -6.64 9.62
N ASN A 270 18.03 -7.20 8.47
CA ASN A 270 17.34 -8.49 8.32
C ASN A 270 16.02 -8.60 9.11
N ILE A 271 15.22 -7.53 9.09
CA ILE A 271 13.89 -7.50 9.69
C ILE A 271 12.91 -8.28 8.81
N GLN A 272 12.47 -9.43 9.30
CA GLN A 272 11.54 -10.32 8.60
C GLN A 272 10.10 -9.99 8.98
N VAL A 273 9.33 -9.49 8.02
CA VAL A 273 7.89 -9.30 8.14
C VAL A 273 7.20 -10.44 7.40
N VAL A 274 6.35 -11.22 8.08
CA VAL A 274 5.75 -12.43 7.49
C VAL A 274 4.23 -12.37 7.55
N ASN A 275 3.66 -12.57 8.74
CA ASN A 275 2.21 -12.61 8.95
C ASN A 275 1.79 -12.04 10.31
N ALA A 276 2.63 -11.20 10.89
CA ALA A 276 2.41 -10.53 12.16
C ALA A 276 3.25 -9.25 12.22
N ASP A 277 2.87 -8.35 13.12
CA ASP A 277 3.69 -7.21 13.51
C ASP A 277 5.05 -7.69 14.05
N VAL A 278 6.08 -6.86 13.87
CA VAL A 278 7.44 -7.12 14.32
C VAL A 278 7.77 -6.12 15.41
N ASP A 279 7.96 -6.60 16.64
CA ASP A 279 8.32 -5.77 17.78
C ASP A 279 9.81 -5.94 18.15
N ASN A 280 10.32 -5.06 19.02
CA ASN A 280 11.70 -5.06 19.52
C ASN A 280 12.78 -4.83 18.44
N VAL A 281 12.46 -4.03 17.42
CA VAL A 281 13.45 -3.53 16.46
C VAL A 281 14.13 -2.30 17.04
N ASP A 282 14.92 -2.53 18.09
CA ASP A 282 15.59 -1.47 18.83
C ASP A 282 16.90 -1.05 18.14
N ILE A 283 17.21 0.25 18.18
CA ILE A 283 18.41 0.82 17.57
C ILE A 283 18.96 1.95 18.45
N THR A 284 20.27 2.18 18.39
CA THR A 284 20.93 3.32 19.03
C THR A 284 21.58 4.18 17.96
N LEU A 285 21.35 5.50 18.01
CA LEU A 285 22.05 6.45 17.14
C LEU A 285 23.21 7.07 17.90
N THR A 286 24.40 7.00 17.32
CA THR A 286 25.63 7.59 17.87
C THR A 286 25.66 9.08 17.57
N ASN A 287 25.97 9.91 18.56
CA ASN A 287 25.87 11.36 18.46
C ASN A 287 27.18 12.01 17.96
N GLY A 288 27.14 13.23 17.41
CA GLY A 288 28.32 14.06 17.14
C GLY A 288 28.52 14.51 15.68
N ASP A 289 27.60 14.17 14.78
CA ASP A 289 27.61 14.50 13.35
C ASP A 289 26.84 15.82 13.12
N ILE A 290 27.42 16.92 13.57
CA ILE A 290 26.80 18.25 13.63
C ILE A 290 26.51 18.79 12.23
N ASP A 291 27.36 18.52 11.24
CA ASP A 291 27.12 18.98 9.85
C ASP A 291 26.28 18.01 9.01
N GLY A 292 26.00 16.81 9.52
CA GLY A 292 25.08 15.86 8.93
C GLY A 292 25.68 15.07 7.76
N ASP A 293 27.00 15.06 7.60
CA ASP A 293 27.70 14.33 6.55
C ASP A 293 27.86 12.82 6.82
N ASN A 294 27.37 12.36 7.98
CA ASN A 294 27.40 10.97 8.46
C ASN A 294 28.79 10.51 8.94
N GLU A 295 29.67 11.44 9.30
CA GLU A 295 30.95 11.20 9.97
C GLU A 295 31.11 12.16 11.16
N VAL A 296 31.91 11.78 12.17
CA VAL A 296 32.28 12.71 13.27
C VAL A 296 33.71 13.16 13.08
N THR A 297 33.90 14.40 12.65
CA THR A 297 35.18 14.93 12.18
C THR A 297 35.56 16.27 12.82
N LEU A 298 36.64 16.89 12.31
CA LEU A 298 37.03 18.24 12.70
C LEU A 298 36.05 19.31 12.20
N PHE A 299 35.22 19.02 11.19
CA PHE A 299 34.22 19.96 10.69
C PHE A 299 33.09 20.13 11.71
N ASP A 300 32.63 19.04 12.32
CA ASP A 300 31.70 19.06 13.46
C ASP A 300 32.26 19.85 14.63
N PHE A 301 33.51 19.59 14.98
CA PHE A 301 34.19 20.35 16.03
C PHE A 301 34.23 21.85 15.71
N GLY A 302 34.46 22.22 14.45
CA GLY A 302 34.41 23.61 14.00
C GLY A 302 33.04 24.26 14.22
N ASN A 303 31.96 23.53 13.93
CA ASN A 303 30.59 23.99 14.16
C ASN A 303 30.26 24.14 15.65
N LEU A 304 30.72 23.19 16.48
CA LEU A 304 30.59 23.27 17.94
C LEU A 304 31.31 24.51 18.50
N VAL A 305 32.55 24.74 18.09
CA VAL A 305 33.34 25.91 18.55
C VAL A 305 32.70 27.23 18.10
N ALA A 306 32.12 27.28 16.90
CA ALA A 306 31.43 28.47 16.42
C ALA A 306 30.19 28.81 17.28
N ALA A 307 29.51 27.79 17.80
CA ALA A 307 28.33 27.93 18.65
C ALA A 307 28.64 27.94 20.16
N PHE A 308 29.89 27.78 20.57
CA PHE A 308 30.25 27.59 21.97
C PHE A 308 29.77 28.74 22.89
N GLY A 309 29.16 28.37 24.01
CA GLY A 309 28.59 29.27 25.02
C GLY A 309 27.31 29.99 24.59
N SER A 310 26.67 29.55 23.50
CA SER A 310 25.41 30.12 23.03
C SER A 310 24.21 29.35 23.56
N VAL A 311 23.08 30.06 23.65
CA VAL A 311 21.75 29.54 23.98
C VAL A 311 20.72 29.95 22.91
N PRO A 312 19.51 29.36 22.88
CA PRO A 312 18.48 29.76 21.93
C PRO A 312 18.19 31.27 21.96
N GLY A 313 18.39 31.92 20.80
CA GLY A 313 18.20 33.36 20.61
C GLY A 313 19.50 34.14 20.40
N ASP A 314 20.66 33.55 20.75
CA ASP A 314 21.95 34.13 20.42
C ASP A 314 22.24 34.04 18.92
N SER A 315 23.03 35.00 18.40
CA SER A 315 23.32 35.07 16.97
C SER A 315 24.18 33.92 16.45
N ASN A 316 24.91 33.25 17.33
CA ASN A 316 25.76 32.10 17.02
C ASN A 316 25.16 30.77 17.48
N TRP A 317 23.89 30.75 17.92
CA TRP A 317 23.20 29.52 18.28
C TRP A 317 23.12 28.55 17.09
N ASN A 318 23.62 27.33 17.30
CA ASN A 318 23.41 26.20 16.40
C ASN A 318 22.71 25.08 17.20
N PRO A 319 21.42 24.77 16.93
CA PRO A 319 20.73 23.72 17.65
C PRO A 319 21.35 22.34 17.43
N ASP A 320 22.08 22.12 16.33
CA ASP A 320 22.72 20.84 16.06
C ASP A 320 24.06 20.68 16.82
N ALA A 321 24.57 21.76 17.45
CA ALA A 321 25.77 21.72 18.29
C ALA A 321 25.48 21.51 19.79
N ASP A 322 24.21 21.60 20.19
CA ASP A 322 23.69 21.22 21.52
C ASP A 322 23.40 19.70 21.50
N LEU A 323 24.47 18.92 21.62
CA LEU A 323 24.47 17.48 21.44
C LEU A 323 23.79 16.76 22.61
N ASP A 324 23.90 17.29 23.83
CA ASP A 324 23.22 16.72 24.99
C ASP A 324 21.79 17.23 25.21
N GLY A 325 21.39 18.28 24.49
CA GLY A 325 20.02 18.77 24.43
C GLY A 325 19.59 19.55 25.66
N ASP A 326 20.53 20.14 26.40
CA ASP A 326 20.26 20.95 27.59
C ASP A 326 19.96 22.43 27.28
N LEU A 327 19.99 22.80 26.00
CA LEU A 327 19.77 24.15 25.46
C LEU A 327 20.93 25.13 25.68
N GLU A 328 22.16 24.64 25.90
CA GLU A 328 23.37 25.44 25.94
C GLU A 328 24.56 24.69 25.32
N VAL A 329 25.29 25.30 24.37
CA VAL A 329 26.48 24.64 23.79
C VAL A 329 27.67 24.81 24.73
N THR A 330 28.12 23.74 25.39
CA THR A 330 29.15 23.77 26.43
C THR A 330 30.29 22.75 26.22
N LEU A 331 31.11 22.56 27.26
CA LEU A 331 32.12 21.51 27.30
C LEU A 331 31.50 20.11 27.43
N PHE A 332 30.24 19.98 27.82
CA PHE A 332 29.56 18.69 27.89
C PHE A 332 29.28 18.15 26.48
N ASP A 333 28.82 18.99 25.55
CA ASP A 333 28.69 18.66 24.12
C ASP A 333 30.04 18.29 23.50
N PHE A 334 31.08 19.07 23.81
CA PHE A 334 32.43 18.73 23.37
C PHE A 334 32.86 17.35 23.87
N GLY A 335 32.47 16.98 25.10
CA GLY A 335 32.69 15.65 25.65
C GLY A 335 31.98 14.53 24.89
N VAL A 336 30.79 14.79 24.34
CA VAL A 336 30.06 13.87 23.46
C VAL A 336 30.81 13.73 22.13
N LEU A 337 31.15 14.84 21.48
CA LEU A 337 31.84 14.85 20.19
C LEU A 337 33.19 14.12 20.26
N VAL A 338 34.01 14.39 21.27
CA VAL A 338 35.33 13.74 21.42
C VAL A 338 35.22 12.24 21.65
N ARG A 339 34.17 11.78 22.34
CA ARG A 339 33.95 10.35 22.60
C ARG A 339 33.71 9.57 21.30
N ASN A 340 33.02 10.21 20.35
CA ASN A 340 32.61 9.60 19.08
C ASN A 340 33.47 10.08 17.91
N PHE A 341 34.59 10.77 18.17
CA PHE A 341 35.42 11.35 17.11
C PHE A 341 36.04 10.27 16.21
N GLY A 342 35.86 10.42 14.91
CA GLY A 342 36.29 9.47 13.89
C GLY A 342 35.31 8.32 13.62
N GLU A 343 34.15 8.30 14.30
CA GLU A 343 33.07 7.36 13.97
C GLU A 343 32.39 7.75 12.65
N ILE A 344 31.90 6.74 11.94
CA ILE A 344 31.23 6.88 10.64
C ILE A 344 29.92 6.13 10.74
N GLY A 345 28.83 6.75 10.28
CA GLY A 345 27.52 6.12 10.25
C GLY A 345 27.46 4.98 9.24
N GLU A 346 26.49 4.09 9.44
CA GLU A 346 26.23 3.04 8.46
C GLU A 346 25.63 3.61 7.17
N GLU A 347 25.66 2.82 6.08
CA GLU A 347 25.05 3.16 4.79
C GLU A 347 23.68 2.57 4.58
#